data_AF-A0A971EIQ6-F1
#
_entry.id   AF-A0A971EIQ6-F1
#
_cell.length_a   1.000
_cell.length_b   1.000
_cell.length_c   1.000
_cell.angle_alpha   90.00
_cell.angle_beta   90.00
_cell.angle_gamma   90.00
#
_symmetry.space_group_name_H-M   'P 1'
#
loop_
_entity.id
_entity.type
_entity.pdbx_description
1 polymer ?
#
loop_
_entity_poly.entity_id
_entity_poly.type
_entity_poly.pdbx_seq_one_letter_code
_entity_poly.pdbx_strand_id
1 'polypeptide(L)'
;MWTVALGYLGAVIGAGFVSGQEIVQFFVIYRRGGWYGVLVAGVLFCVMGGTLLSLCNACRVSSYQQLLKVTFGPTWSKVLDFGLSVFLFFGICTMFAASGAVFYEHLYLSKDLGILAAYLGVLTLLAGGLRGLVISYNLLVPVKILLLLIVAGYAALFTEAAETQPCGAYIFFTSIDYWGLAAVLYVAYNFALAMVVLTQYQALVGRKEGISGAAIGGLMLGGLAATYYLALHKFMPTTLYYEVPMLFIAGNISALAKWTYVIVLWVGILTTAIANSYGFVQRFSEFTGMSYRLSLWLILTAALPLSFKSFSFLVATVYPLFGVLGIVILAGVMVKSATVLARPFLSWPLAWWARFSKEG
;
A
#
# COMPACT_ATOMS: atom_id res chain seq x y z
N MET A 1 6.80 19.04 1.18
CA MET A 1 5.52 18.47 1.69
C MET A 1 4.79 17.58 0.67
N TRP A 2 4.33 18.08 -0.48
CA TRP A 2 3.52 17.33 -1.45
C TRP A 2 4.18 16.07 -2.02
N THR A 3 5.49 16.11 -2.26
CA THR A 3 6.24 14.96 -2.76
C THR A 3 6.16 13.76 -1.82
N VAL A 4 6.12 14.00 -0.50
CA VAL A 4 5.99 12.93 0.50
C VAL A 4 4.57 12.39 0.54
N ALA A 5 3.57 13.28 0.47
CA ALA A 5 2.16 12.87 0.42
C ALA A 5 1.88 12.00 -0.81
N LEU A 6 2.36 12.41 -1.98
CA LEU A 6 2.27 11.65 -3.22
C LEU A 6 3.07 10.34 -3.17
N GLY A 7 4.25 10.34 -2.53
CA GLY A 7 5.02 9.13 -2.28
C GLY A 7 4.25 8.12 -1.43
N TYR A 8 3.59 8.59 -0.36
CA TYR A 8 2.75 7.74 0.50
C TYR A 8 1.55 7.18 -0.28
N LEU A 9 0.82 8.05 -0.99
CA LEU A 9 -0.32 7.66 -1.81
C LEU A 9 0.09 6.66 -2.88
N GLY A 10 1.23 6.87 -3.55
CA GLY A 10 1.76 5.99 -4.57
C GLY A 10 2.11 4.60 -4.05
N ALA A 11 2.67 4.53 -2.84
CA ALA A 11 3.09 3.30 -2.20
C ALA A 11 1.91 2.45 -1.68
N VAL A 12 0.82 3.09 -1.22
CA VAL A 12 -0.35 2.38 -0.69
C VAL A 12 -1.40 2.09 -1.76
N ILE A 13 -1.64 3.01 -2.71
CA ILE A 13 -2.66 2.84 -3.75
C ILE A 13 -2.13 1.87 -4.80
N GLY A 14 -2.18 0.58 -4.50
CA GLY A 14 -1.80 -0.48 -5.41
C GLY A 14 -2.97 -1.08 -6.17
N ALA A 15 -2.72 -2.20 -6.87
CA ALA A 15 -3.75 -2.92 -7.61
C ALA A 15 -4.97 -3.31 -6.76
N GLY A 16 -4.77 -3.74 -5.51
CA GLY A 16 -5.84 -4.14 -4.60
C GLY A 16 -6.74 -2.97 -4.15
N PHE A 17 -6.14 -1.80 -3.92
CA PHE A 17 -6.88 -0.57 -3.68
C PHE A 17 -7.66 -0.16 -4.92
N VAL A 18 -6.99 -0.10 -6.08
CA VAL A 18 -7.59 0.35 -7.35
C VAL A 18 -8.70 -0.58 -7.82
N SER A 19 -8.57 -1.90 -7.66
CA SER A 19 -9.65 -2.83 -8.01
C SER A 19 -10.87 -2.66 -7.12
N GLY A 20 -10.71 -2.08 -5.93
CA GLY A 20 -11.71 -2.00 -4.86
C GLY A 20 -11.77 -3.25 -4.00
N GLN A 21 -11.00 -4.30 -4.33
CA GLN A 21 -11.08 -5.59 -3.66
C GLN A 21 -10.65 -5.52 -2.19
N GLU A 22 -9.60 -4.74 -1.91
CA GLU A 22 -9.19 -4.50 -0.53
C GLU A 22 -10.28 -3.79 0.28
N ILE A 23 -10.90 -2.75 -0.29
CA ILE A 23 -11.95 -1.99 0.41
C ILE A 23 -13.17 -2.89 0.66
N VAL A 24 -13.51 -3.76 -0.29
CA VAL A 24 -14.55 -4.77 -0.10
C VAL A 24 -14.22 -5.67 1.09
N GLN A 25 -13.05 -6.32 1.05
CA GLN A 25 -12.63 -7.32 2.03
C GLN A 25 -12.43 -6.75 3.45
N PHE A 26 -11.91 -5.53 3.56
CA PHE A 26 -11.60 -4.95 4.87
C PHE A 26 -12.73 -4.10 5.45
N PHE A 27 -13.64 -3.59 4.63
CA PHE A 27 -14.65 -2.63 5.08
C PHE A 27 -16.06 -2.93 4.58
N VAL A 28 -16.29 -3.09 3.27
CA VAL A 28 -17.66 -3.20 2.73
C VAL A 28 -18.38 -4.44 3.26
N ILE A 29 -17.68 -5.56 3.48
CA ILE A 29 -18.27 -6.78 4.06
C ILE A 29 -18.91 -6.53 5.44
N TYR A 30 -18.40 -5.56 6.20
CA TYR A 30 -18.89 -5.20 7.55
C TYR A 30 -20.02 -4.16 7.51
N ARG A 31 -20.47 -3.72 6.33
CA ARG A 31 -21.55 -2.74 6.15
C ARG A 31 -21.31 -1.52 7.07
N ARG A 32 -22.27 -1.18 7.93
CA ARG A 32 -22.17 -0.02 8.84
C ARG A 32 -20.93 -0.02 9.73
N GLY A 33 -20.50 -1.18 10.24
CA GLY A 33 -19.24 -1.31 10.99
C GLY A 33 -18.02 -0.95 10.13
N GLY A 34 -18.07 -1.35 8.86
CA GLY A 34 -17.07 -1.02 7.83
C GLY A 34 -16.84 0.48 7.65
N TRP A 35 -17.90 1.30 7.65
CA TRP A 35 -17.77 2.76 7.56
C TRP A 35 -16.91 3.33 8.70
N TYR A 36 -17.17 2.91 9.94
CA TYR A 36 -16.35 3.32 11.09
C TYR A 36 -14.92 2.77 10.95
N GLY A 37 -14.77 1.53 10.46
CA GLY A 37 -13.46 0.95 10.17
C GLY A 37 -12.62 1.79 9.20
N VAL A 38 -13.22 2.30 8.12
CA VAL A 38 -12.52 3.16 7.14
C VAL A 38 -12.08 4.48 7.79
N LEU A 39 -12.94 5.10 8.60
CA LEU A 39 -12.59 6.33 9.30
C LEU A 39 -11.43 6.12 10.28
N VAL A 40 -11.47 5.01 11.05
CA VAL A 40 -10.37 4.62 11.93
C VAL A 40 -9.09 4.36 11.13
N ALA A 41 -9.17 3.64 10.01
CA ALA A 41 -8.02 3.39 9.15
C ALA A 41 -7.41 4.70 8.62
N GLY A 42 -8.22 5.69 8.25
CA GLY A 42 -7.75 7.01 7.82
C GLY A 42 -6.97 7.75 8.91
N VAL A 43 -7.49 7.76 10.14
CA VAL A 43 -6.78 8.34 11.30
C VAL A 43 -5.47 7.60 11.56
N LEU A 44 -5.50 6.26 11.55
CA LEU A 44 -4.32 5.43 11.77
C LEU A 44 -3.24 5.65 10.68
N PHE A 45 -3.61 5.75 9.40
CA PHE A 45 -2.64 6.08 8.33
C PHE A 45 -1.98 7.44 8.54
N CYS A 46 -2.76 8.45 8.93
CA CYS A 46 -2.26 9.79 9.25
C CYS A 46 -1.25 9.75 10.40
N VAL A 47 -1.64 9.14 11.53
CA VAL A 47 -0.80 9.02 12.74
C VAL A 47 0.45 8.21 12.44
N MET A 48 0.33 7.08 11.75
CA MET A 48 1.46 6.20 11.45
C MET A 48 2.45 6.82 10.47
N GLY A 49 1.97 7.50 9.43
CA GLY A 49 2.84 8.21 8.48
C GLY A 49 3.65 9.31 9.17
N GLY A 50 2.99 10.15 9.97
CA GLY A 50 3.67 11.21 10.73
C GLY A 50 4.65 10.65 11.76
N THR A 51 4.27 9.60 12.48
CA THR A 51 5.11 8.90 13.48
C THR A 51 6.36 8.29 12.83
N LEU A 52 6.20 7.64 11.68
CA LEU A 52 7.29 7.03 10.94
C LEU A 52 8.38 8.06 10.61
N LEU A 53 8.01 9.17 9.96
CA LEU A 53 9.00 10.18 9.58
C LEU A 53 9.54 10.97 10.78
N SER A 54 8.77 11.10 11.85
CA SER A 54 9.27 11.63 13.12
C SER A 54 10.38 10.74 13.69
N LEU A 55 10.19 9.43 13.67
CA LEU A 55 11.18 8.45 14.12
C LEU A 55 12.42 8.42 13.21
N CYS A 56 12.24 8.37 11.90
CA CYS A 56 13.35 8.44 10.93
C CYS A 56 14.17 9.71 11.11
N ASN A 57 13.53 10.86 11.36
CA ASN A 57 14.24 12.11 11.60
C ASN A 57 15.00 12.10 12.95
N ALA A 58 14.36 11.63 14.02
CA ALA A 58 14.97 11.55 15.35
C ALA A 58 16.18 10.61 15.39
N CYS A 59 16.12 9.50 14.67
CA CYS A 59 17.19 8.50 14.61
C CYS A 59 18.15 8.69 13.41
N ARG A 60 17.96 9.72 12.58
CA ARG A 60 18.75 10.03 11.36
C ARG A 60 18.85 8.83 10.42
N VAL A 61 17.71 8.26 10.08
CA VAL A 61 17.57 7.03 9.30
C VAL A 61 16.98 7.33 7.94
N SER A 62 17.64 6.88 6.87
CA SER A 62 17.22 7.12 5.48
C SER A 62 16.82 5.86 4.72
N SER A 63 16.91 4.67 5.35
CA SER A 63 16.44 3.41 4.77
C SER A 63 15.62 2.59 5.77
N TYR A 64 14.66 1.82 5.27
CA TYR A 64 13.82 0.99 6.13
C TYR A 64 14.63 -0.13 6.80
N GLN A 65 15.73 -0.62 6.21
CA GLN A 65 16.59 -1.62 6.86
C GLN A 65 17.24 -1.07 8.12
N GLN A 66 17.77 0.17 8.03
CA GLN A 66 18.31 0.85 9.20
C GLN A 66 17.20 1.12 10.23
N LEU A 67 15.99 1.45 9.77
CA LEU A 67 14.84 1.66 10.65
C LEU A 67 14.45 0.37 11.39
N LEU A 68 14.38 -0.77 10.69
CA LEU A 68 14.14 -2.07 11.28
C LEU A 68 15.23 -2.42 12.31
N LYS A 69 16.50 -2.15 11.99
CA LYS A 69 17.62 -2.38 12.91
C LYS A 69 17.52 -1.52 14.17
N VAL A 70 17.15 -0.25 14.04
CA VAL A 70 16.94 0.67 15.18
C VAL A 70 15.72 0.27 16.02
N THR A 71 14.67 -0.25 15.37
CA THR A 71 13.39 -0.59 16.00
C THR A 71 13.44 -1.93 16.71
N PHE A 72 13.95 -2.98 16.06
CA PHE A 72 13.89 -4.38 16.53
C PHE A 72 15.26 -4.95 16.94
N GLY A 73 16.35 -4.23 16.73
CA GLY A 73 17.70 -4.73 16.96
C GLY A 73 18.22 -5.63 15.83
N PRO A 74 19.51 -6.01 15.87
CA PRO A 74 20.21 -6.61 14.72
C PRO A 74 19.74 -8.01 14.33
N THR A 75 19.18 -8.79 15.26
CA THR A 75 18.71 -10.16 15.01
C THR A 75 17.33 -10.17 14.39
N TRP A 76 16.35 -9.57 15.10
CA TRP A 76 14.96 -9.51 14.63
C TRP A 76 14.80 -8.68 13.36
N SER A 77 15.63 -7.65 13.17
CA SER A 77 15.60 -6.89 11.92
C SER A 77 15.88 -7.78 10.72
N LYS A 78 16.80 -8.76 10.80
CA LYS A 78 17.10 -9.67 9.68
C LYS A 78 15.92 -10.59 9.34
N VAL A 79 15.19 -11.07 10.35
CA VAL A 79 14.03 -11.93 10.17
C VAL A 79 12.89 -11.16 9.48
N LEU A 80 12.57 -9.97 10.00
CA LEU A 80 11.54 -9.10 9.41
C LEU A 80 11.95 -8.65 8.00
N ASP A 81 13.23 -8.33 7.82
CA ASP A 81 13.79 -7.98 6.54
C ASP A 81 13.63 -9.15 5.56
N PHE A 82 14.00 -10.37 5.91
CA PHE A 82 13.77 -11.55 5.06
C PHE A 82 12.29 -11.76 4.72
N GLY A 83 11.39 -11.60 5.70
CA GLY A 83 9.95 -11.63 5.47
C GLY A 83 9.48 -10.60 4.45
N LEU A 84 9.98 -9.36 4.53
CA LEU A 84 9.71 -8.30 3.56
C LEU A 84 10.31 -8.62 2.18
N SER A 85 11.47 -9.27 2.11
CA SER A 85 12.05 -9.74 0.84
C SER A 85 11.11 -10.70 0.11
N VAL A 86 10.67 -11.74 0.84
CA VAL A 86 9.74 -12.75 0.32
C VAL A 86 8.43 -12.08 -0.11
N PHE A 87 7.94 -11.16 0.72
CA PHE A 87 6.78 -10.33 0.41
C PHE A 87 6.93 -9.63 -0.93
N LEU A 88 8.04 -8.90 -1.13
CA LEU A 88 8.20 -8.05 -2.31
C LEU A 88 8.30 -8.92 -3.56
N PHE A 89 8.99 -10.05 -3.49
CA PHE A 89 9.10 -11.00 -4.61
C PHE A 89 7.73 -11.60 -5.01
N PHE A 90 6.94 -12.08 -4.05
CA PHE A 90 5.58 -12.56 -4.35
C PHE A 90 4.67 -11.43 -4.83
N GLY A 91 4.88 -10.21 -4.32
CA GLY A 91 4.26 -9.01 -4.83
C GLY A 91 4.51 -8.80 -6.33
N ILE A 92 5.74 -9.00 -6.82
CA ILE A 92 6.05 -8.92 -8.27
C ILE A 92 5.26 -9.98 -9.04
N CYS A 93 5.30 -11.23 -8.58
CA CYS A 93 4.59 -12.36 -9.21
C CYS A 93 3.08 -12.08 -9.31
N THR A 94 2.48 -11.59 -8.23
CA THR A 94 1.05 -11.26 -8.18
C THR A 94 0.68 -10.14 -9.16
N MET A 95 1.54 -9.12 -9.32
CA MET A 95 1.26 -8.01 -10.23
C MET A 95 1.40 -8.40 -11.69
N PHE A 96 2.34 -9.28 -12.03
CA PHE A 96 2.43 -9.83 -13.39
C PHE A 96 1.22 -10.70 -13.71
N ALA A 97 0.79 -11.57 -12.79
CA ALA A 97 -0.44 -12.34 -12.93
C ALA A 97 -1.68 -11.44 -13.09
N ALA A 98 -1.77 -10.37 -12.29
CA ALA A 98 -2.85 -9.38 -12.38
C ALA A 98 -2.86 -8.69 -13.76
N SER A 99 -1.70 -8.30 -14.29
CA SER A 99 -1.59 -7.71 -15.63
C SER A 99 -2.09 -8.67 -16.71
N GLY A 100 -1.71 -9.95 -16.64
CA GLY A 100 -2.21 -10.99 -17.53
C GLY A 100 -3.73 -11.16 -17.46
N ALA A 101 -4.30 -11.14 -16.25
CA ALA A 101 -5.74 -11.22 -16.04
C ALA A 101 -6.48 -10.03 -16.68
N VAL A 102 -6.00 -8.80 -16.46
CA VAL A 102 -6.60 -7.59 -17.07
C VAL A 102 -6.62 -7.67 -18.61
N PHE A 103 -5.52 -8.13 -19.21
CA PHE A 103 -5.44 -8.28 -20.67
C PHE A 103 -6.42 -9.32 -21.19
N TYR A 104 -6.54 -10.45 -20.50
CA TYR A 104 -7.42 -11.54 -20.88
C TYR A 104 -8.90 -11.21 -20.70
N GLU A 105 -9.27 -10.67 -19.55
CA GLU A 105 -10.67 -10.52 -19.14
C GLU A 105 -11.29 -9.19 -19.57
N HIS A 106 -10.48 -8.16 -19.84
CA HIS A 106 -10.97 -6.82 -20.13
C HIS A 106 -10.50 -6.26 -21.47
N LEU A 107 -9.32 -6.66 -21.94
CA LEU A 107 -8.83 -6.28 -23.28
C LEU A 107 -9.09 -7.36 -24.34
N TYR A 108 -9.54 -8.55 -23.94
CA TYR A 108 -9.72 -9.73 -24.80
C TYR A 108 -8.43 -10.11 -25.57
N LEU A 109 -7.28 -9.92 -24.94
CA LEU A 109 -5.94 -10.27 -25.45
C LEU A 109 -5.38 -11.49 -24.70
N SER A 110 -4.24 -12.05 -25.13
CA SER A 110 -3.64 -13.18 -24.42
C SER A 110 -3.08 -12.77 -23.05
N LYS A 111 -3.12 -13.69 -22.08
CA LYS A 111 -2.50 -13.49 -20.75
C LYS A 111 -1.00 -13.20 -20.88
N ASP A 112 -0.34 -13.87 -21.81
CA ASP A 112 1.10 -13.75 -22.07
C ASP A 112 1.47 -12.31 -22.46
N LEU A 113 0.65 -11.64 -23.28
CA LEU A 113 0.86 -10.25 -23.66
C LEU A 113 0.76 -9.31 -22.46
N GLY A 114 -0.20 -9.54 -21.56
CA GLY A 114 -0.33 -8.75 -20.34
C GLY A 114 0.86 -8.91 -19.40
N ILE A 115 1.32 -10.15 -19.19
CA ILE A 115 2.52 -10.43 -18.38
C ILE A 115 3.75 -9.78 -19.01
N LEU A 116 3.94 -9.95 -20.32
CA LEU A 116 5.06 -9.39 -21.05
C LEU A 116 5.08 -7.85 -21.01
N ALA A 117 3.91 -7.21 -21.16
CA ALA A 117 3.78 -5.76 -21.08
C ALA A 117 4.19 -5.23 -19.71
N ALA A 118 3.75 -5.87 -18.61
CA ALA A 118 4.17 -5.50 -17.27
C ALA A 118 5.66 -5.76 -17.04
N TYR A 119 6.19 -6.89 -17.50
CA TYR A 119 7.61 -7.24 -17.40
C TYR A 119 8.50 -6.18 -18.08
N LEU A 120 8.22 -5.86 -19.34
CA LEU A 120 8.98 -4.87 -20.10
C LEU A 120 8.79 -3.45 -19.53
N GLY A 121 7.57 -3.12 -19.12
CA GLY A 121 7.27 -1.84 -18.46
C GLY A 121 8.10 -1.64 -17.19
N VAL A 122 8.12 -2.62 -16.29
CA VAL A 122 8.93 -2.55 -15.06
C VAL A 122 10.43 -2.51 -15.38
N LEU A 123 10.90 -3.36 -16.30
CA LEU A 123 12.32 -3.44 -16.66
C LEU A 123 12.84 -2.10 -17.20
N THR A 124 12.07 -1.46 -18.09
CA THR A 124 12.44 -0.17 -18.70
C THR A 124 12.35 0.98 -17.71
N LEU A 125 11.24 1.09 -16.96
CA LEU A 125 11.02 2.16 -16.01
C LEU A 125 12.00 2.11 -14.82
N LEU A 126 12.46 0.93 -14.43
CA LEU A 126 13.45 0.76 -13.36
C LEU A 126 14.91 0.67 -13.84
N ALA A 127 15.19 0.77 -15.14
CA ALA A 127 16.57 0.72 -15.64
C ALA A 127 17.50 1.80 -15.03
N GLY A 128 16.92 2.93 -14.63
CA GLY A 128 17.58 4.05 -13.95
C GLY A 128 17.64 3.94 -12.42
N GLY A 129 17.25 2.80 -11.83
CA GLY A 129 17.24 2.61 -10.38
C GLY A 129 16.27 3.57 -9.67
N LEU A 130 16.74 4.21 -8.59
CA LEU A 130 15.94 5.13 -7.78
C LEU A 130 15.32 6.26 -8.61
N ARG A 131 16.09 6.81 -9.56
CA ARG A 131 15.61 7.89 -10.43
C ARG A 131 14.44 7.40 -11.29
N GLY A 132 14.51 6.17 -11.79
CA GLY A 132 13.45 5.54 -12.57
C GLY A 132 12.16 5.35 -11.76
N LEU A 133 12.29 4.85 -10.52
CA LEU A 133 11.17 4.75 -9.58
C LEU A 133 10.50 6.11 -9.35
N VAL A 134 11.27 7.14 -9.00
CA VAL A 134 10.74 8.48 -8.67
C VAL A 134 10.04 9.12 -9.86
N ILE A 135 10.63 9.04 -11.07
CA ILE A 135 10.02 9.57 -12.30
C ILE A 135 8.70 8.85 -12.60
N SER A 136 8.70 7.52 -12.52
CA SER A 136 7.51 6.70 -12.77
C SER A 136 6.38 7.06 -11.80
N TYR A 137 6.71 7.26 -10.52
CA TYR A 137 5.73 7.63 -9.50
C TYR A 137 5.17 9.03 -9.73
N ASN A 138 6.03 10.01 -10.01
CA ASN A 138 5.61 11.39 -10.28
C ASN A 138 4.71 11.49 -11.52
N LEU A 139 4.84 10.58 -12.48
CA LEU A 139 3.99 10.54 -13.67
C LEU A 139 2.69 9.75 -13.42
N LEU A 140 2.81 8.50 -12.98
CA LEU A 140 1.71 7.54 -12.95
C LEU A 140 0.78 7.73 -11.75
N VAL A 141 1.31 8.13 -10.59
CA VAL A 141 0.53 8.21 -9.34
C VAL A 141 -0.48 9.35 -9.36
N PRO A 142 -0.14 10.59 -9.77
CA PRO A 142 -1.13 11.67 -9.83
C PRO A 142 -2.26 11.37 -10.82
N VAL A 143 -1.91 10.80 -11.99
CA VAL A 143 -2.89 10.43 -13.02
C VAL A 143 -3.85 9.37 -12.51
N LYS A 144 -3.34 8.29 -11.88
CA LYS A 144 -4.25 7.28 -11.31
C LYS A 144 -5.13 7.88 -10.23
N ILE A 145 -4.60 8.64 -9.27
CA ILE A 145 -5.39 9.24 -8.17
C ILE A 145 -6.53 10.12 -8.70
N LEU A 146 -6.24 10.98 -9.68
CA LEU A 146 -7.25 11.83 -10.29
C LEU A 146 -8.40 11.01 -10.89
N LEU A 147 -8.06 9.98 -11.66
CA LEU A 147 -9.07 9.13 -12.31
C LEU A 147 -9.84 8.27 -11.31
N LEU A 148 -9.20 7.78 -10.24
CA LEU A 148 -9.87 7.09 -9.13
C LEU A 148 -10.89 8.02 -8.46
N LEU A 149 -10.52 9.28 -8.20
CA LEU A 149 -11.42 10.26 -7.60
C LEU A 149 -12.60 10.58 -8.50
N ILE A 150 -12.39 10.72 -9.81
CA ILE A 150 -13.46 10.99 -10.76
C ILE A 150 -14.46 9.82 -10.76
N VAL A 151 -14.00 8.59 -10.94
CA VAL A 151 -14.89 7.43 -11.07
C VAL A 151 -15.54 7.06 -9.74
N ALA A 152 -14.75 6.92 -8.67
CA ALA A 152 -15.26 6.55 -7.36
C ALA A 152 -16.08 7.68 -6.73
N GLY A 153 -15.65 8.94 -6.89
CA GLY A 153 -16.42 10.10 -6.42
C GLY A 153 -17.74 10.24 -7.15
N TYR A 154 -17.74 10.04 -8.47
CA TYR A 154 -18.99 10.03 -9.24
C TYR A 154 -19.94 8.94 -8.77
N ALA A 155 -19.45 7.71 -8.60
CA ALA A 155 -20.25 6.60 -8.06
C ALA A 155 -20.77 6.89 -6.64
N ALA A 156 -19.90 7.42 -5.77
CA ALA A 156 -20.25 7.72 -4.39
C ALA A 156 -21.34 8.81 -4.28
N LEU A 157 -21.38 9.78 -5.20
CA LEU A 157 -22.28 10.93 -5.10
C LEU A 157 -23.50 10.87 -6.03
N PHE A 158 -23.35 10.37 -7.26
CA PHE A 158 -24.36 10.55 -8.31
C PHE A 158 -25.03 9.26 -8.81
N THR A 159 -24.43 8.08 -8.60
CA THR A 159 -25.17 6.84 -8.88
C THR A 159 -26.10 6.51 -7.73
N GLU A 160 -27.34 6.18 -8.04
CA GLU A 160 -28.30 5.65 -7.08
C GLU A 160 -27.89 4.24 -6.64
N ALA A 161 -28.36 3.82 -5.46
CA ALA A 161 -28.18 2.43 -5.04
C ALA A 161 -28.92 1.53 -6.02
N ALA A 162 -28.23 0.53 -6.58
CA ALA A 162 -28.89 -0.41 -7.46
C ALA A 162 -29.96 -1.17 -6.68
N GLU A 163 -31.19 -1.23 -7.20
CA GLU A 163 -32.21 -2.16 -6.70
C GLU A 163 -31.67 -3.58 -6.91
N THR A 164 -31.14 -4.18 -5.84
CA THR A 164 -30.59 -5.53 -5.93
C THR A 164 -31.75 -6.52 -5.82
N GLN A 165 -32.00 -7.27 -6.89
CA GLN A 165 -32.75 -8.51 -6.77
C GLN A 165 -31.99 -9.43 -5.78
N PRO A 166 -32.67 -10.06 -4.82
CA PRO A 166 -32.02 -10.92 -3.84
C PRO A 166 -31.41 -12.13 -4.56
N CYS A 167 -30.12 -12.07 -4.86
CA CYS A 167 -29.37 -13.23 -5.31
C CYS A 167 -29.23 -14.17 -4.10
N GLY A 168 -29.89 -15.34 -4.16
CA GLY A 168 -30.04 -16.32 -3.07
C GLY A 168 -28.76 -17.06 -2.65
N ALA A 169 -27.59 -16.42 -2.72
CA ALA A 169 -26.36 -16.96 -2.17
C ALA A 169 -26.25 -16.54 -0.69
N TYR A 170 -26.47 -17.51 0.20
CA TYR A 170 -26.22 -17.38 1.62
C TYR A 170 -24.73 -17.15 1.87
N ILE A 171 -24.31 -15.89 2.01
CA ILE A 171 -23.05 -15.58 2.66
C ILE A 171 -23.29 -15.80 4.15
N PHE A 172 -22.60 -16.78 4.74
CA PHE A 172 -22.52 -16.94 6.18
C PHE A 172 -21.85 -15.69 6.76
N PHE A 173 -22.66 -14.72 7.17
CA PHE A 173 -22.18 -13.61 7.98
C PHE A 173 -21.92 -14.17 9.38
N THR A 174 -20.64 -14.24 9.78
CA THR A 174 -20.30 -14.46 11.18
C THR A 174 -20.92 -13.32 11.97
N SER A 175 -21.69 -13.64 13.02
CA SER A 175 -22.43 -12.69 13.85
C SER A 175 -21.54 -11.68 14.60
N ILE A 176 -20.22 -11.84 14.52
CA ILE A 176 -19.23 -11.03 15.21
C ILE A 176 -18.63 -10.03 14.22
N ASP A 177 -18.84 -8.75 14.50
CA ASP A 177 -18.42 -7.63 13.66
C ASP A 177 -16.99 -7.18 14.02
N TYR A 178 -15.99 -7.76 13.35
CA TYR A 178 -14.55 -7.49 13.58
C TYR A 178 -14.01 -6.29 12.78
N TRP A 179 -14.85 -5.33 12.38
CA TRP A 179 -14.46 -4.17 11.57
C TRP A 179 -13.25 -3.40 12.13
N GLY A 180 -13.11 -3.30 13.45
CA GLY A 180 -11.99 -2.61 14.10
C GLY A 180 -10.67 -3.34 13.90
N LEU A 181 -10.67 -4.67 14.04
CA LEU A 181 -9.49 -5.50 13.75
C LEU A 181 -9.16 -5.46 12.26
N ALA A 182 -10.16 -5.48 11.38
CA ALA A 182 -9.97 -5.34 9.94
C ALA A 182 -9.32 -4.00 9.58
N ALA A 183 -9.73 -2.89 10.20
CA ALA A 183 -9.09 -1.58 10.02
C ALA A 183 -7.61 -1.59 10.43
N VAL A 184 -7.29 -2.19 11.59
CA VAL A 184 -5.90 -2.31 12.06
C VAL A 184 -5.07 -3.16 11.12
N LEU A 185 -5.59 -4.33 10.69
CA LEU A 185 -4.91 -5.22 9.74
C LEU A 185 -4.67 -4.53 8.40
N TYR A 186 -5.67 -3.79 7.89
CA TYR A 186 -5.56 -3.05 6.65
C TYR A 186 -4.45 -2.01 6.69
N VAL A 187 -4.39 -1.22 7.77
CA VAL A 187 -3.34 -0.22 7.97
C VAL A 187 -1.99 -0.88 8.19
N ALA A 188 -1.92 -1.95 8.99
CA ALA A 188 -0.68 -2.64 9.30
C ALA A 188 0.01 -3.20 8.05
N TYR A 189 -0.75 -3.87 7.19
CA TYR A 189 -0.30 -4.37 5.90
C TYR A 189 0.20 -3.23 4.99
N ASN A 190 -0.64 -2.22 4.74
CA ASN A 190 -0.30 -1.13 3.83
C ASN A 190 0.83 -0.23 4.35
N PHE A 191 0.92 -0.06 5.67
CA PHE A 191 1.97 0.72 6.30
C PHE A 191 3.34 0.04 6.17
N ALA A 192 3.40 -1.29 6.31
CA ALA A 192 4.66 -2.02 6.12
C ALA A 192 5.22 -1.84 4.70
N LEU A 193 4.33 -1.84 3.69
CA LEU A 193 4.68 -1.52 2.32
C LEU A 193 5.12 -0.07 2.15
N ALA A 194 4.29 0.86 2.63
CA ALA A 194 4.53 2.29 2.51
C ALA A 194 5.84 2.71 3.17
N MET A 195 6.21 2.06 4.27
CA MET A 195 7.46 2.32 5.00
C MET A 195 8.68 2.22 4.09
N VAL A 196 8.75 1.19 3.24
CA VAL A 196 9.90 0.93 2.35
C VAL A 196 10.18 2.15 1.46
N VAL A 197 9.11 2.81 0.99
CA VAL A 197 9.17 4.00 0.15
C VAL A 197 9.33 5.27 0.98
N LEU A 198 8.52 5.45 2.02
CA LEU A 198 8.51 6.66 2.85
C LEU A 198 9.84 6.94 3.53
N THR A 199 10.58 5.92 3.99
CA THR A 199 11.89 6.15 4.61
C THR A 199 12.88 6.81 3.66
N GLN A 200 12.79 6.56 2.34
CA GLN A 200 13.70 7.13 1.34
C GLN A 200 13.53 8.65 1.21
N TYR A 201 12.32 9.15 1.47
CA TYR A 201 12.05 10.59 1.43
C TYR A 201 12.70 11.36 2.57
N GLN A 202 13.12 10.69 3.66
CA GLN A 202 13.78 11.37 4.78
C GLN A 202 15.05 12.12 4.36
N ALA A 203 15.79 11.62 3.36
CA ALA A 203 16.99 12.26 2.83
C ALA A 203 16.69 13.47 1.92
N LEU A 204 15.44 13.63 1.47
CA LEU A 204 15.05 14.59 0.44
C LEU A 204 14.31 15.82 0.98
N VAL A 205 13.83 15.78 2.24
CA VAL A 205 12.96 16.83 2.79
C VAL A 205 13.33 17.20 4.23
N GLY A 206 13.04 18.44 4.61
CA GLY A 206 13.17 18.91 6.00
C GLY A 206 12.19 18.22 6.97
N ARG A 207 12.53 18.20 8.27
CA ARG A 207 11.75 17.52 9.33
C ARG A 207 10.26 17.86 9.29
N LYS A 208 9.91 19.14 9.34
CA LYS A 208 8.51 19.59 9.40
C LYS A 208 7.74 19.17 8.15
N GLU A 209 8.34 19.38 6.98
CA GLU A 209 7.72 19.04 5.69
C GLU A 209 7.54 17.56 5.47
N GLY A 210 8.47 16.73 5.97
CA GLY A 210 8.35 15.28 5.93
C GLY A 210 7.17 14.82 6.77
N ILE A 211 7.16 15.19 8.04
CA ILE A 211 6.12 14.75 9.00
C ILE A 211 4.73 15.22 8.55
N SER A 212 4.57 16.50 8.17
CA SER A 212 3.28 17.01 7.71
C SER A 212 2.87 16.37 6.38
N GLY A 213 3.81 16.16 5.46
CA GLY A 213 3.56 15.48 4.18
C GLY A 213 3.06 14.05 4.36
N ALA A 214 3.65 13.28 5.27
CA ALA A 214 3.20 11.92 5.56
C ALA A 214 1.86 11.88 6.30
N ALA A 215 1.61 12.81 7.24
CA ALA A 215 0.32 12.91 7.91
C ALA A 215 -0.81 13.26 6.92
N ILE A 216 -0.60 14.27 6.07
CA ILE A 216 -1.55 14.66 5.02
C ILE A 216 -1.75 13.52 4.02
N GLY A 217 -0.68 12.86 3.58
CA GLY A 217 -0.78 11.69 2.70
C GLY A 217 -1.62 10.56 3.29
N GLY A 218 -1.44 10.27 4.58
CA GLY A 218 -2.25 9.29 5.31
C GLY A 218 -3.73 9.68 5.42
N LEU A 219 -4.01 10.96 5.66
CA LEU A 219 -5.38 11.47 5.67
C LEU A 219 -6.04 11.39 4.29
N MET A 220 -5.30 11.72 3.22
CA MET A 220 -5.78 11.59 1.84
C MET A 220 -6.07 10.14 1.46
N LEU A 221 -5.25 9.18 1.93
CA LEU A 221 -5.52 7.75 1.78
C LEU A 221 -6.83 7.35 2.46
N GLY A 222 -7.07 7.81 3.69
CA GLY A 222 -8.33 7.61 4.39
C GLY A 222 -9.53 8.17 3.64
N GLY A 223 -9.41 9.40 3.11
CA GLY A 223 -10.46 10.04 2.30
C GLY A 223 -10.76 9.27 1.01
N LEU A 224 -9.73 8.78 0.30
CA LEU A 224 -9.91 7.93 -0.87
C LEU A 224 -10.61 6.62 -0.51
N ALA A 225 -10.19 5.96 0.57
CA ALA A 225 -10.80 4.71 1.03
C ALA A 225 -12.27 4.92 1.42
N ALA A 226 -12.61 6.06 2.04
CA ALA A 226 -13.98 6.43 2.38
C ALA A 226 -14.84 6.62 1.13
N THR A 227 -14.34 7.33 0.13
CA THR A 227 -15.03 7.47 -1.17
C THR A 227 -15.27 6.12 -1.84
N TYR A 228 -14.28 5.22 -1.81
CA TYR A 228 -14.41 3.87 -2.34
C TYR A 228 -15.46 3.07 -1.61
N TYR A 229 -15.43 3.12 -0.28
CA TYR A 229 -16.43 2.44 0.53
C TYR A 229 -17.84 2.90 0.17
N LEU A 230 -18.06 4.23 0.05
CA LEU A 230 -19.37 4.77 -0.32
C LEU A 230 -19.81 4.33 -1.73
N ALA A 231 -18.90 4.32 -2.69
CA ALA A 231 -19.18 3.81 -4.04
C ALA A 231 -19.54 2.32 -4.02
N LEU A 232 -18.72 1.49 -3.38
CA LEU A 232 -18.87 0.03 -3.36
C LEU A 232 -20.08 -0.44 -2.56
N HIS A 233 -20.40 0.24 -1.47
CA HIS A 233 -21.51 -0.12 -0.59
C HIS A 233 -22.87 -0.02 -1.29
N LYS A 234 -23.04 0.95 -2.20
CA LYS A 234 -24.30 1.16 -2.97
C LYS A 234 -24.68 -0.02 -3.88
N PHE A 235 -23.71 -0.84 -4.25
CA PHE A 235 -23.91 -1.98 -5.15
C PHE A 235 -23.80 -3.33 -4.42
N MET A 236 -23.90 -3.33 -3.08
CA MET A 236 -23.97 -4.55 -2.28
C MET A 236 -25.33 -5.26 -2.44
N PRO A 237 -25.38 -6.60 -2.47
CA PRO A 237 -24.27 -7.55 -2.25
C PRO A 237 -23.47 -7.89 -3.51
N THR A 238 -23.86 -7.37 -4.67
CA THR A 238 -23.29 -7.73 -5.98
C THR A 238 -21.78 -7.51 -6.05
N THR A 239 -21.26 -6.45 -5.43
CA THR A 239 -19.82 -6.15 -5.37
C THR A 239 -18.96 -7.21 -4.70
N LEU A 240 -19.53 -8.10 -3.88
CA LEU A 240 -18.80 -9.19 -3.22
C LEU A 240 -18.37 -10.30 -4.19
N TYR A 241 -19.02 -10.39 -5.34
CA TYR A 241 -18.83 -11.49 -6.30
C TYR A 241 -17.86 -11.16 -7.44
N TYR A 242 -17.34 -9.93 -7.49
CA TYR A 242 -16.40 -9.50 -8.53
C TYR A 242 -14.97 -9.48 -8.00
N GLU A 243 -14.01 -9.96 -8.80
CA GLU A 243 -12.57 -9.84 -8.48
C GLU A 243 -12.06 -8.40 -8.64
N VAL A 244 -12.72 -7.61 -9.50
CA VAL A 244 -12.45 -6.18 -9.71
C VAL A 244 -13.74 -5.35 -9.52
N PRO A 245 -14.22 -5.19 -8.27
CA PRO A 245 -15.51 -4.54 -7.98
C PRO A 245 -15.66 -3.13 -8.56
N MET A 246 -14.61 -2.32 -8.55
CA MET A 246 -14.70 -0.95 -9.06
C MET A 246 -14.81 -0.88 -10.59
N LEU A 247 -14.29 -1.88 -11.30
CA LEU A 247 -14.48 -1.95 -12.74
C LEU A 247 -15.94 -2.31 -13.09
N PHE A 248 -16.59 -3.15 -12.28
CA PHE A 248 -18.02 -3.39 -12.38
C PHE A 248 -18.82 -2.09 -12.17
N ILE A 249 -18.50 -1.30 -11.14
CA ILE A 249 -19.15 0.00 -10.90
C ILE A 249 -18.91 0.96 -12.08
N ALA A 250 -17.68 1.05 -12.57
CA ALA A 250 -17.35 1.89 -13.72
C ALA A 250 -18.19 1.50 -14.96
N GLY A 251 -18.41 0.21 -15.17
CA GLY A 251 -19.29 -0.30 -16.23
C GLY A 251 -20.77 0.07 -16.08
N ASN A 252 -21.26 0.21 -14.84
CA ASN A 252 -22.62 0.67 -14.57
C ASN A 252 -22.77 2.19 -14.75
N ILE A 253 -21.67 2.96 -14.71
CA ILE A 253 -21.69 4.39 -15.02
C ILE A 253 -21.77 4.61 -16.54
N SER A 254 -20.80 4.06 -17.29
CA SER A 254 -20.78 4.12 -18.76
C SER A 254 -19.71 3.19 -19.33
N ALA A 255 -19.83 2.85 -20.63
CA ALA A 255 -18.78 2.12 -21.34
C ALA A 255 -17.43 2.86 -21.33
N LEU A 256 -17.45 4.20 -21.46
CA LEU A 256 -16.24 5.01 -21.40
C LEU A 256 -15.57 4.92 -20.03
N ALA A 257 -16.34 5.07 -18.94
CA ALA A 257 -15.84 4.95 -17.59
C ALA A 257 -15.20 3.58 -17.34
N LYS A 258 -15.82 2.49 -17.83
CA LYS A 258 -15.24 1.13 -17.78
C LYS A 258 -13.86 1.09 -18.42
N TRP A 259 -13.74 1.52 -19.68
CA TRP A 259 -12.46 1.49 -20.41
C TRP A 259 -11.39 2.37 -19.75
N THR A 260 -11.76 3.57 -19.30
CA THR A 260 -10.87 4.41 -18.50
C THR A 260 -10.40 3.69 -17.25
N TYR A 261 -11.30 2.98 -16.55
CA TYR A 261 -10.96 2.26 -15.33
C TYR A 261 -10.05 1.06 -15.56
N VAL A 262 -10.17 0.37 -16.70
CA VAL A 262 -9.21 -0.69 -17.10
C VAL A 262 -7.79 -0.12 -17.18
N ILE A 263 -7.61 1.06 -17.77
CA ILE A 263 -6.32 1.74 -17.87
C ILE A 263 -5.80 2.10 -16.46
N VAL A 264 -6.66 2.65 -15.62
CA VAL A 264 -6.30 3.02 -14.24
C VAL A 264 -5.88 1.80 -13.42
N LEU A 265 -6.61 0.70 -13.55
CA LEU A 265 -6.28 -0.57 -12.92
C LEU A 265 -4.91 -1.08 -13.37
N TRP A 266 -4.66 -1.05 -14.66
CA TRP A 266 -3.38 -1.49 -15.21
C TRP A 266 -2.20 -0.59 -14.76
N VAL A 267 -2.40 0.73 -14.72
CA VAL A 267 -1.42 1.66 -14.13
C VAL A 267 -1.19 1.38 -12.64
N GLY A 268 -2.25 1.05 -11.89
CA GLY A 268 -2.18 0.62 -10.50
C GLY A 268 -1.27 -0.60 -10.35
N ILE A 269 -1.54 -1.66 -11.11
CA ILE A 269 -0.74 -2.90 -11.17
C ILE A 269 0.72 -2.58 -11.48
N LEU A 270 0.98 -1.77 -12.51
CA LEU A 270 2.33 -1.42 -12.92
C LEU A 270 3.08 -0.65 -11.82
N THR A 271 2.44 0.35 -11.18
CA THR A 271 3.10 1.13 -10.10
C THR A 271 3.43 0.28 -8.87
N THR A 272 2.60 -0.71 -8.53
CA THR A 272 2.89 -1.67 -7.46
C THR A 272 4.03 -2.62 -7.85
N ALA A 273 4.04 -3.10 -9.10
CA ALA A 273 5.12 -3.94 -9.60
C ALA A 273 6.46 -3.20 -9.57
N ILE A 274 6.48 -1.92 -9.95
CA ILE A 274 7.66 -1.04 -9.86
C ILE A 274 8.13 -0.89 -8.41
N ALA A 275 7.22 -0.64 -7.46
CA ALA A 275 7.56 -0.51 -6.03
C ALA A 275 8.23 -1.79 -5.50
N ASN A 276 7.57 -2.92 -5.72
CA ASN A 276 8.00 -4.22 -5.22
C ASN A 276 9.33 -4.64 -5.84
N SER A 277 9.47 -4.42 -7.16
CA SER A 277 10.70 -4.72 -7.89
C SER A 277 11.87 -3.87 -7.42
N TYR A 278 11.71 -2.55 -7.32
CA TYR A 278 12.78 -1.69 -6.83
C TYR A 278 13.21 -2.08 -5.40
N GLY A 279 12.22 -2.25 -4.51
CA GLY A 279 12.46 -2.63 -3.13
C GLY A 279 13.22 -3.95 -3.00
N PHE A 280 12.88 -4.96 -3.78
CA PHE A 280 13.55 -6.26 -3.73
C PHE A 280 14.92 -6.25 -4.43
N VAL A 281 15.02 -5.61 -5.59
CA VAL A 281 16.25 -5.57 -6.41
C VAL A 281 17.38 -4.87 -5.69
N GLN A 282 17.11 -3.75 -5.03
CA GLN A 282 18.14 -3.05 -4.25
C GLN A 282 18.75 -4.00 -3.20
N ARG A 283 17.90 -4.76 -2.50
CA ARG A 283 18.32 -5.68 -1.44
C ARG A 283 19.11 -6.86 -1.98
N PHE A 284 18.62 -7.46 -3.06
CA PHE A 284 19.28 -8.59 -3.69
C PHE A 284 20.65 -8.18 -4.24
N SER A 285 20.75 -6.99 -4.84
CA SER A 285 22.01 -6.42 -5.31
C SER A 285 22.99 -6.17 -4.15
N GLU A 286 22.54 -5.58 -3.03
CA GLU A 286 23.37 -5.36 -1.84
C GLU A 286 23.82 -6.68 -1.18
N PHE A 287 22.94 -7.68 -1.11
CA PHE A 287 23.23 -8.97 -0.49
C PHE A 287 24.20 -9.83 -1.33
N THR A 288 24.05 -9.82 -2.65
CA THR A 288 24.84 -10.66 -3.57
C THR A 288 26.09 -9.96 -4.10
N GLY A 289 26.18 -8.64 -3.99
CA GLY A 289 27.23 -7.83 -4.61
C GLY A 289 27.08 -7.68 -6.13
N MET A 290 26.00 -8.21 -6.73
CA MET A 290 25.73 -8.08 -8.16
C MET A 290 25.31 -6.66 -8.53
N SER A 291 25.54 -6.26 -9.79
CA SER A 291 25.04 -4.98 -10.28
C SER A 291 23.51 -4.88 -10.20
N TYR A 292 22.99 -3.68 -9.95
CA TYR A 292 21.55 -3.43 -9.86
C TYR A 292 20.81 -3.88 -11.13
N ARG A 293 21.36 -3.60 -12.32
CA ARG A 293 20.71 -3.96 -13.60
C ARG A 293 20.62 -5.48 -13.80
N LEU A 294 21.67 -6.21 -13.45
CA LEU A 294 21.65 -7.68 -13.49
C LEU A 294 20.64 -8.23 -12.49
N SER A 295 20.64 -7.70 -11.26
CA SER A 295 19.71 -8.07 -10.20
C SER A 295 18.25 -7.84 -10.64
N LEU A 296 17.96 -6.70 -11.28
CA LEU A 296 16.65 -6.39 -11.84
C LEU A 296 16.21 -7.45 -12.85
N TRP A 297 17.04 -7.72 -13.85
CA TRP A 297 16.71 -8.70 -14.88
C TRP A 297 16.48 -10.11 -14.30
N LEU A 298 17.36 -10.57 -13.40
CA LEU A 298 17.24 -11.87 -12.75
C LEU A 298 15.95 -12.01 -11.95
N ILE A 299 15.63 -11.00 -11.13
CA ILE A 299 14.45 -11.01 -10.27
C ILE A 299 13.17 -11.02 -11.10
N LEU A 300 13.06 -10.14 -12.10
CA LEU A 300 11.86 -10.08 -12.93
C LEU A 300 11.66 -11.37 -13.72
N THR A 301 12.76 -11.96 -14.22
CA THR A 301 12.71 -13.24 -14.94
C THR A 301 12.31 -14.38 -14.00
N ALA A 302 12.84 -14.41 -12.77
CA ALA A 302 12.49 -15.41 -11.77
C ALA A 302 11.03 -15.32 -11.30
N ALA A 303 10.37 -14.16 -11.43
CA ALA A 303 8.96 -14.00 -11.09
C ALA A 303 8.01 -14.61 -12.14
N LEU A 304 8.45 -14.79 -13.39
CA LEU A 304 7.58 -15.23 -14.50
C LEU A 304 6.91 -16.59 -14.27
N PRO A 305 7.58 -17.66 -13.80
CA PRO A 305 6.94 -18.97 -13.64
C PRO A 305 5.72 -18.95 -12.70
N LEU A 306 5.79 -18.15 -11.63
CA LEU A 306 4.69 -17.99 -10.68
C LEU A 306 3.61 -17.05 -11.20
N SER A 307 3.96 -16.14 -12.13
CA SER A 307 3.03 -15.17 -12.70
C SER A 307 1.96 -15.79 -13.61
N PHE A 308 2.17 -17.02 -14.09
CA PHE A 308 1.16 -17.77 -14.86
C PHE A 308 0.11 -18.47 -13.99
N LYS A 309 0.27 -18.46 -12.65
CA LYS A 309 -0.79 -18.91 -11.72
C LYS A 309 -1.92 -17.88 -11.67
N SER A 310 -3.09 -18.28 -11.18
CA SER A 310 -4.21 -17.35 -11.05
C SER A 310 -3.90 -16.25 -10.03
N PHE A 311 -4.30 -15.03 -10.36
CA PHE A 311 -4.14 -13.87 -9.48
C PHE A 311 -4.77 -14.13 -8.10
N SER A 312 -6.01 -14.63 -8.08
CA SER A 312 -6.76 -14.93 -6.86
C SER A 312 -6.07 -15.95 -5.97
N PHE A 313 -5.43 -16.99 -6.53
CA PHE A 313 -4.65 -17.96 -5.77
C PHE A 313 -3.42 -17.32 -5.09
N LEU A 314 -2.69 -16.48 -5.83
CA LEU A 314 -1.53 -15.78 -5.29
C LEU A 314 -1.96 -14.83 -4.16
N VAL A 315 -2.99 -14.00 -4.39
CA VAL A 315 -3.51 -13.08 -3.36
C VAL A 315 -3.94 -13.82 -2.09
N ALA A 316 -4.72 -14.90 -2.22
CA ALA A 316 -5.22 -15.67 -1.09
C ALA A 316 -4.10 -16.31 -0.25
N THR A 317 -2.99 -16.70 -0.89
CA THR A 317 -1.83 -17.29 -0.21
C THR A 317 -0.98 -16.22 0.48
N VAL A 318 -0.85 -15.08 -0.17
CA VAL A 318 0.17 -14.08 0.13
C VAL A 318 -0.34 -13.07 1.18
N TYR A 319 -1.60 -12.65 1.11
CA TYR A 319 -2.18 -11.62 2.01
C TYR A 319 -2.23 -12.00 3.50
N PRO A 320 -2.51 -13.26 3.90
CA PRO A 320 -2.50 -13.64 5.32
C PRO A 320 -1.11 -13.50 5.96
N LEU A 321 -0.05 -13.91 5.26
CA LEU A 321 1.34 -13.75 5.71
C LEU A 321 1.68 -12.27 5.92
N PHE A 322 1.11 -11.41 5.09
CA PHE A 322 1.37 -9.98 5.08
C PHE A 322 0.76 -9.26 6.29
N GLY A 323 -0.45 -9.66 6.69
CA GLY A 323 -1.13 -9.06 7.84
C GLY A 323 -0.34 -9.22 9.15
N VAL A 324 0.20 -10.42 9.39
CA VAL A 324 0.99 -10.71 10.61
C VAL A 324 2.28 -9.89 10.63
N LEU A 325 3.03 -9.88 9.53
CA LEU A 325 4.26 -9.10 9.42
C LEU A 325 3.99 -7.60 9.60
N GLY A 326 2.91 -7.11 8.99
CA GLY A 326 2.48 -5.72 9.11
C GLY A 326 2.18 -5.31 10.54
N ILE A 327 1.48 -6.15 11.32
CA ILE A 327 1.17 -5.85 12.72
C ILE A 327 2.45 -5.72 13.54
N VAL A 328 3.40 -6.65 13.38
CA VAL A 328 4.67 -6.62 14.13
C VAL A 328 5.43 -5.34 13.83
N ILE A 329 5.51 -4.96 12.55
CA ILE A 329 6.19 -3.74 12.10
C ILE A 329 5.50 -2.49 12.66
N LEU A 330 4.17 -2.39 12.51
CA LEU A 330 3.37 -1.27 12.99
C LEU A 330 3.53 -1.08 14.50
N ALA A 331 3.38 -2.17 15.28
CA ALA A 331 3.54 -2.14 16.73
C ALA A 331 4.95 -1.74 17.15
N GLY A 332 5.99 -2.29 16.51
CA GLY A 332 7.37 -1.94 16.82
C GLY A 332 7.69 -0.46 16.58
N VAL A 333 7.22 0.11 15.46
CA VAL A 333 7.38 1.54 15.17
C VAL A 333 6.65 2.40 16.20
N MET A 334 5.42 2.04 16.59
CA MET A 334 4.68 2.75 17.64
C MET A 334 5.43 2.73 18.98
N VAL A 335 5.90 1.55 19.43
CA VAL A 335 6.64 1.44 20.71
C VAL A 335 7.97 2.19 20.65
N LYS A 336 8.71 2.07 19.55
CA LYS A 336 10.01 2.75 19.41
C LYS A 336 9.85 4.26 19.33
N SER A 337 8.85 4.75 18.61
CA SER A 337 8.57 6.18 18.54
C SER A 337 8.12 6.74 19.88
N ALA A 338 7.25 6.05 20.62
CA ALA A 338 6.87 6.46 21.97
C ALA A 338 8.10 6.59 22.90
N THR A 339 9.01 5.60 22.88
CA THR A 339 10.21 5.63 23.72
C THR A 339 11.23 6.69 23.29
N VAL A 340 11.41 6.94 22.00
CA VAL A 340 12.39 7.93 21.48
C VAL A 340 11.86 9.36 21.60
N LEU A 341 10.59 9.58 21.29
CA LEU A 341 9.97 10.91 21.28
C LEU A 341 9.53 11.39 22.68
N ALA A 342 9.29 10.48 23.64
CA ALA A 342 9.00 10.85 25.03
C ALA A 342 10.26 11.14 25.87
N ARG A 343 11.45 10.70 25.43
CA ARG A 343 12.73 10.92 26.15
C ARG A 343 13.01 12.39 26.53
N PRO A 344 12.80 13.39 25.65
CA PRO A 344 13.03 14.80 26.01
C PRO A 344 12.14 15.27 27.18
N PHE A 345 10.91 14.75 27.28
CA PHE A 345 9.95 15.09 28.33
C PHE A 345 10.27 14.39 29.65
N LEU A 346 10.74 13.13 29.61
CA LEU A 346 11.19 12.40 30.81
C LEU A 346 12.56 12.86 31.34
N SER A 347 13.44 13.41 30.50
CA SER A 347 14.74 13.95 30.94
C SER A 347 14.64 15.35 31.54
N TRP A 348 13.52 16.05 31.34
CA TRP A 348 13.31 17.42 31.79
C TRP A 348 13.38 17.58 33.33
N PRO A 349 12.77 16.71 34.15
CA PRO A 349 12.89 16.79 35.60
C PRO A 349 14.33 16.52 36.06
N LEU A 350 15.01 15.53 35.49
CA LEU A 350 16.38 15.15 35.88
C LEU A 350 17.42 16.24 35.57
N ALA A 351 17.29 16.91 34.43
CA ALA A 351 18.16 18.04 34.08
C ALA A 351 17.89 19.29 34.94
N TRP A 352 16.64 19.47 35.39
CA TRP A 352 16.24 20.54 36.31
C TRP A 352 16.79 20.29 37.72
N TRP A 353 16.66 19.08 38.25
CA TRP A 353 17.23 18.68 39.55
C TRP A 353 18.76 18.73 39.57
N ALA A 354 19.44 18.33 38.49
CA ALA A 354 20.90 18.40 38.38
C ALA A 354 21.46 19.84 38.26
N ARG A 355 20.63 20.82 37.90
CA ARG A 355 20.98 22.25 37.99
C ARG A 355 20.82 22.77 39.41
N PHE A 356 19.75 22.39 40.11
CA PHE A 356 19.52 22.79 41.50
C PHE A 356 20.54 22.20 42.49
N SER A 357 21.05 21.00 42.25
CA SER A 357 22.05 20.37 43.13
C SER A 357 23.49 20.88 42.96
N LYS A 358 23.73 21.86 42.07
CA LYS A 358 25.04 22.47 41.84
C LYS A 358 25.15 23.91 42.36
N GLU A 359 24.05 24.47 42.86
CA GLU A 359 23.97 25.85 43.37
C GLU A 359 23.73 25.93 44.90
N GLY A 360 23.82 24.80 45.61
CA GLY A 360 23.87 24.72 47.07
C GLY A 360 25.04 23.86 47.51
#